data_AF-A0AAU4YB24-F1
#
_entry.id   AF-A0AAU4YB24-F1
#
_cell.length_a   1.000
_cell.length_b   1.000
_cell.length_c   1.000
_cell.angle_alpha   90.00
_cell.angle_beta   90.00
_cell.angle_gamma   90.00
#
_symmetry.space_group_name_H-M   'P 1'
#
loop_
_entity.id
_entity.type
_entity.pdbx_description
1 polymer ?
#
loop_
_entity_poly.entity_id
_entity_poly.type
_entity_poly.pdbx_seq_one_letter_code
_entity_poly.pdbx_strand_id
1 'polypeptide(L)'
;MALHHHSDRPWRVRVDDEAGTPCGAGVLLDDRHVLTCAHVVGFAGAAPGGTTSHVRISSVACRPEWTRTAHVAPDTWVHDHGTQRGDVALLELDEPAGCGTRTTLWKAPLSGGTVQVYGFPQDEPFGMGADARLAGSGHRQGEWGLLKRIREGDPWIERGYSGAGAMAVGGAFDGHVIGIVVADYVNGDAKAAWMLPTETILTYLPRIEEFTGGDRNDELGRSHGELSGDVLGDPLRLALTQELTRLLDSDWCGTVVVGTGGTTAVGDSWLVRLVRTADPAARATVTDAELTGAPGDTVLRLGTIDAAYDARGRSLADVSGYLTRRFGLPGGDAHEVRRQLLRRRPPACLVVGGVDRARDPEALVQDLLGQLAARARSRGVRLVLGFEGVPPAGLPHDVSLDPEPLRGDVGRSVTAAEVHTALAQLTAQEDAASALHQEWGLRFFAAPRLPPRAAPRLRVRLAVARTTQPSPELAAIHDRADDARAALTRFDRDLRRLVAAHEDLTAGLELHRVRAARYFGDEDRRLAERHAPAARALLTEPIDLGTARTLVRRYIDEVDRRLEER
;
A
#
# COMPACT_ATOMS: atom_id res chain seq x y z
N MET A 1 -5.72 -23.06 39.35
CA MET A 1 -4.38 -23.25 38.74
C MET A 1 -4.54 -23.23 37.22
N ALA A 2 -4.60 -22.04 36.64
CA ALA A 2 -4.72 -21.87 35.20
C ALA A 2 -3.37 -22.22 34.55
N LEU A 3 -3.39 -23.12 33.58
CA LEU A 3 -2.25 -23.46 32.73
C LEU A 3 -1.80 -22.18 32.02
N HIS A 4 -0.61 -21.68 32.36
CA HIS A 4 0.05 -20.61 31.62
C HIS A 4 0.15 -21.02 30.16
N HIS A 5 -0.53 -20.27 29.28
CA HIS A 5 -0.38 -20.35 27.85
C HIS A 5 1.12 -20.37 27.51
N HIS A 6 1.52 -21.36 26.71
CA HIS A 6 2.83 -21.45 26.11
C HIS A 6 3.21 -20.10 25.50
N SER A 7 4.44 -19.64 25.72
CA SER A 7 4.95 -18.50 24.95
C SER A 7 5.19 -19.02 23.53
N ASP A 8 4.23 -18.81 22.62
CA ASP A 8 4.20 -19.34 21.25
C ASP A 8 5.38 -18.91 20.35
N ARG A 9 6.37 -18.17 20.89
CA ARG A 9 7.47 -17.56 20.13
C ARG A 9 8.74 -17.50 20.99
N PRO A 10 9.49 -18.61 21.08
CA PRO A 10 10.64 -18.73 21.98
C PRO A 10 11.92 -18.03 21.47
N TRP A 11 11.88 -17.51 20.23
CA TRP A 11 12.96 -16.72 19.62
C TRP A 11 13.09 -15.31 20.18
N ARG A 12 12.14 -14.86 21.01
CA ARG A 12 12.18 -13.56 21.68
C ARG A 12 13.17 -13.62 22.83
N VAL A 13 14.10 -12.67 22.87
CA VAL A 13 15.10 -12.57 23.94
C VAL A 13 15.15 -11.15 24.50
N ARG A 14 15.56 -11.04 25.77
CA ARG A 14 15.83 -9.79 26.46
C ARG A 14 17.33 -9.51 26.42
N VAL A 15 17.70 -8.27 26.18
CA VAL A 15 19.09 -7.80 26.24
C VAL A 15 19.27 -7.02 27.52
N ASP A 16 20.17 -7.50 28.36
CA ASP A 16 20.47 -6.97 29.68
C ASP A 16 21.90 -6.41 29.72
N ASP A 17 22.13 -5.42 30.59
CA ASP A 17 23.47 -5.02 30.98
C ASP A 17 24.16 -6.11 31.83
N GLU A 18 25.42 -5.88 32.23
CA GLU A 18 26.18 -6.80 33.09
C GLU A 18 25.47 -7.07 34.43
N ALA A 19 24.81 -6.05 34.99
CA ALA A 19 24.05 -6.14 36.25
C ALA A 19 22.72 -6.90 36.11
N GLY A 20 22.29 -7.21 34.88
CA GLY A 20 21.01 -7.87 34.60
C GLY A 20 19.83 -6.91 34.44
N THR A 21 20.08 -5.62 34.28
CA THR A 21 19.06 -4.60 34.01
C THR A 21 18.64 -4.65 32.54
N PRO A 22 17.32 -4.73 32.24
CA PRO A 22 16.84 -4.71 30.86
C PRO A 22 17.25 -3.43 30.11
N CYS A 23 17.98 -3.60 29.01
CA CYS A 23 18.35 -2.52 28.09
C CYS A 23 17.46 -2.49 26.84
N GLY A 24 16.92 -3.65 26.44
CA GLY A 24 16.08 -3.80 25.28
C GLY A 24 15.71 -5.25 25.00
N ALA A 25 15.38 -5.53 23.74
CA ALA A 25 14.97 -6.83 23.24
C ALA A 25 15.84 -7.29 22.06
N GLY A 26 15.67 -8.54 21.65
CA GLY A 26 16.35 -9.11 20.49
C GLY A 26 15.57 -10.26 19.86
N VAL A 27 16.07 -10.68 18.70
CA VAL A 27 15.52 -11.77 17.90
C VAL A 27 16.59 -12.84 17.69
N LEU A 28 16.32 -14.05 18.20
CA LEU A 28 17.19 -15.21 18.02
C LEU A 28 17.03 -15.80 16.61
N LEU A 29 18.04 -15.63 15.76
CA LEU A 29 18.05 -16.04 14.35
C LEU A 29 18.44 -17.51 14.15
N ASP A 30 19.29 -18.02 15.04
CA ASP A 30 19.68 -19.42 15.15
C ASP A 30 20.12 -19.73 16.59
N ASP A 31 20.83 -20.83 16.83
CA ASP A 31 21.26 -21.21 18.19
C ASP A 31 22.39 -20.33 18.76
N ARG A 32 22.96 -19.39 17.98
CA ARG A 32 24.08 -18.54 18.36
C ARG A 32 23.89 -17.05 18.08
N HIS A 33 23.00 -16.66 17.18
CA HIS A 33 22.94 -15.30 16.66
C HIS A 33 21.69 -14.59 17.13
N VAL A 34 21.88 -13.39 17.70
CA VAL A 34 20.80 -12.52 18.16
C VAL A 34 20.89 -11.19 17.44
N LEU A 35 19.81 -10.80 16.77
CA LEU A 35 19.66 -9.48 16.17
C LEU A 35 19.06 -8.51 17.19
N THR A 36 19.62 -7.31 17.32
CA THR A 36 19.10 -6.24 18.17
C THR A 36 19.46 -4.85 17.61
N CYS A 37 19.10 -3.79 18.32
CA CYS A 37 19.52 -2.42 18.02
C CYS A 37 20.93 -2.15 18.51
N ALA A 38 21.70 -1.37 17.74
CA ALA A 38 23.06 -1.02 18.11
C ALA A 38 23.11 -0.12 19.37
N HIS A 39 22.14 0.79 19.53
CA HIS A 39 22.04 1.61 20.74
C HIS A 39 21.73 0.79 22.00
N VAL A 40 21.01 -0.34 21.90
CA VAL A 40 20.73 -1.22 23.04
C VAL A 40 22.04 -1.81 23.57
N VAL A 41 22.92 -2.23 22.65
CA VAL A 41 24.28 -2.68 22.99
C VAL A 41 25.10 -1.55 23.64
N GLY A 42 24.94 -0.32 23.14
CA GLY A 42 25.54 0.88 23.73
C GLY A 42 25.05 1.16 25.16
N PHE A 43 23.74 1.06 25.42
CA PHE A 43 23.16 1.21 26.75
C PHE A 43 23.62 0.13 27.73
N ALA A 44 23.85 -1.09 27.24
CA ALA A 44 24.44 -2.17 28.02
C ALA A 44 25.96 -1.99 28.28
N GLY A 45 26.59 -0.95 27.70
CA GLY A 45 28.01 -0.65 27.83
C GLY A 45 28.94 -1.49 26.95
N ALA A 46 28.39 -2.30 26.05
CA ALA A 46 29.12 -3.29 25.25
C ALA A 46 29.33 -2.87 23.78
N ALA A 47 29.13 -1.58 23.46
CA ALA A 47 29.48 -1.06 22.15
C ALA A 47 30.98 -1.24 21.86
N PRO A 48 31.42 -1.28 20.59
CA PRO A 48 32.85 -1.31 20.26
C PRO A 48 33.63 -0.20 20.98
N GLY A 49 34.61 -0.58 21.81
CA GLY A 49 35.37 0.36 22.66
C GLY A 49 34.65 0.82 23.95
N GLY A 50 33.54 0.17 24.32
CA GLY A 50 32.75 0.45 25.53
C GLY A 50 33.40 -0.04 26.82
N THR A 51 32.63 0.05 27.92
CA THR A 51 33.08 -0.27 29.28
C THR A 51 33.09 -1.76 29.58
N THR A 52 32.31 -2.55 28.84
CA THR A 52 32.29 -4.03 28.92
C THR A 52 32.49 -4.63 27.53
N SER A 53 32.95 -5.88 27.47
CA SER A 53 33.12 -6.65 26.23
C SER A 53 31.92 -7.51 25.87
N HIS A 54 30.91 -7.63 26.74
CA HIS A 54 29.80 -8.54 26.57
C HIS A 54 28.47 -7.97 27.09
N VAL A 55 27.36 -8.46 26.54
CA VAL A 55 26.00 -8.27 27.05
C VAL A 55 25.44 -9.57 27.60
N ARG A 56 24.39 -9.50 28.41
CA ARG A 56 23.64 -10.68 28.85
C ARG A 56 22.37 -10.82 28.03
N ILE A 57 22.17 -12.00 27.45
CA ILE A 57 20.97 -12.36 26.70
C ILE A 57 20.18 -13.36 27.51
N SER A 58 18.91 -13.06 27.76
CA SER A 58 18.02 -13.92 28.53
C SER A 58 16.80 -14.32 27.69
N SER A 59 16.50 -15.61 27.60
CA SER A 59 15.22 -16.07 27.06
C SER A 59 14.25 -16.34 28.21
N VAL A 60 13.20 -15.53 28.29
CA VAL A 60 12.05 -15.74 29.18
C VAL A 60 10.98 -16.66 28.55
N ALA A 61 11.20 -17.08 27.30
CA ALA A 61 10.24 -17.83 26.51
C ALA A 61 10.66 -19.28 26.26
N CYS A 62 11.97 -19.58 26.22
CA CYS A 62 12.48 -20.95 26.16
C CYS A 62 12.28 -21.68 27.50
N ARG A 63 12.13 -23.01 27.45
CA ARG A 63 12.09 -23.89 28.62
C ARG A 63 13.14 -25.01 28.50
N PRO A 64 14.09 -25.13 29.45
CA PRO A 64 14.32 -24.22 30.58
C PRO A 64 14.69 -22.81 30.10
N GLU A 65 14.34 -21.81 30.91
CA GLU A 65 14.83 -20.44 30.71
C GLU A 65 16.36 -20.45 30.77
N TRP A 66 16.98 -19.54 30.03
CA TRP A 66 18.43 -19.45 29.96
C TRP A 66 18.89 -18.00 29.91
N THR A 67 20.09 -17.79 30.45
CA THR A 67 20.86 -16.55 30.28
C THR A 67 22.24 -16.92 29.77
N ARG A 68 22.73 -16.22 28.76
CA ARG A 68 24.07 -16.39 28.18
C ARG A 68 24.73 -15.03 27.98
N THR A 69 26.06 -15.03 28.00
CA THR A 69 26.84 -13.89 27.56
C THR A 69 26.94 -13.89 26.03
N ALA A 70 26.99 -12.70 25.45
CA ALA A 70 27.12 -12.51 24.03
C ALA A 70 28.01 -11.32 23.74
N HIS A 71 28.70 -11.36 22.61
CA HIS A 71 29.52 -10.26 22.12
C HIS A 71 29.02 -9.80 20.75
N VAL A 72 29.37 -8.57 20.39
CA VAL A 72 29.09 -8.04 19.05
C VAL A 72 29.91 -8.83 18.03
N ALA A 73 29.25 -9.42 17.04
CA ALA A 73 29.97 -10.11 15.98
C ALA A 73 30.82 -9.10 15.18
N PRO A 74 31.99 -9.51 14.63
CA PRO A 74 32.89 -8.57 13.96
C PRO A 74 32.23 -7.86 12.77
N ASP A 75 32.39 -6.53 12.71
CA ASP A 75 31.84 -5.65 11.66
C ASP A 75 30.30 -5.64 11.56
N THR A 76 29.59 -6.00 12.63
CA THR A 76 28.12 -6.06 12.63
C THR A 76 27.48 -5.13 13.64
N TRP A 77 28.12 -4.03 14.02
CA TRP A 77 27.52 -2.96 14.83
C TRP A 77 27.46 -1.68 14.00
N VAL A 78 26.25 -1.29 13.62
CA VAL A 78 26.01 -0.12 12.77
C VAL A 78 25.16 0.87 13.54
N HIS A 79 25.79 1.95 13.98
CA HIS A 79 25.15 3.06 14.67
C HIS A 79 25.77 4.37 14.24
N ASP A 80 24.97 5.26 13.66
CA ASP A 80 25.41 6.61 13.33
C ASP A 80 24.64 7.62 14.19
N HIS A 81 25.34 8.17 15.18
CA HIS A 81 24.74 9.03 16.19
C HIS A 81 24.11 10.28 15.57
N GLY A 82 22.84 10.53 15.90
CA GLY A 82 22.12 11.72 15.44
C GLY A 82 21.52 11.58 14.04
N THR A 83 21.62 10.41 13.42
CA THR A 83 20.89 10.07 12.19
C THR A 83 19.72 9.13 12.50
N GLN A 84 18.68 9.14 11.67
CA GLN A 84 17.59 8.15 11.72
C GLN A 84 17.89 6.97 10.79
N ARG A 85 19.13 6.47 10.85
CA ARG A 85 19.69 5.49 9.92
C ARG A 85 20.51 4.42 10.64
N GLY A 86 20.55 3.24 10.06
CA GLY A 86 21.13 2.06 10.69
C GLY A 86 20.44 1.81 12.03
N ASP A 87 21.27 1.61 13.06
CA ASP A 87 20.89 1.20 14.42
C ASP A 87 20.58 -0.30 14.55
N VAL A 88 21.51 -1.11 14.06
CA VAL A 88 21.41 -2.56 14.10
C VAL A 88 22.71 -3.22 14.53
N ALA A 89 22.59 -4.25 15.35
CA ALA A 89 23.70 -5.08 15.79
C ALA A 89 23.37 -6.57 15.69
N LEU A 90 24.35 -7.35 15.23
CA LEU A 90 24.35 -8.81 15.38
C LEU A 90 25.24 -9.19 16.56
N LEU A 91 24.69 -9.98 17.46
CA LEU A 91 25.39 -10.55 18.60
C LEU A 91 25.60 -12.04 18.39
N GLU A 92 26.76 -12.54 18.81
CA GLU A 92 27.06 -13.96 18.88
C GLU A 92 27.08 -14.39 20.36
N LEU A 93 26.29 -15.41 20.70
CA LEU A 93 26.27 -16.03 22.01
C LEU A 93 27.56 -16.85 22.22
N ASP A 94 28.18 -16.71 23.39
CA ASP A 94 29.41 -17.45 23.71
C ASP A 94 29.15 -18.97 23.77
N GLU A 95 27.96 -19.34 24.26
CA GLU A 95 27.44 -20.71 24.26
C GLU A 95 26.12 -20.78 23.48
N PRO A 96 25.81 -21.92 22.84
CA PRO A 96 24.53 -22.08 22.15
C PRO A 96 23.33 -21.93 23.10
N ALA A 97 22.22 -21.38 22.59
CA ALA A 97 20.99 -21.20 23.34
C ALA A 97 20.40 -22.54 23.83
N GLY A 98 20.56 -23.60 23.04
CA GLY A 98 20.26 -24.98 23.44
C GLY A 98 18.76 -25.29 23.57
N CYS A 99 17.88 -24.36 23.17
CA CYS A 99 16.43 -24.57 23.16
C CYS A 99 15.85 -24.90 21.77
N GLY A 100 16.70 -25.13 20.76
CA GLY A 100 16.29 -25.55 19.41
C GLY A 100 15.35 -24.57 18.69
N THR A 101 15.25 -23.34 19.20
CA THR A 101 14.34 -22.33 18.69
C THR A 101 15.09 -21.32 17.86
N ARG A 102 14.50 -20.93 16.73
CA ARG A 102 14.98 -19.88 15.85
C ARG A 102 13.83 -19.23 15.12
N THR A 103 14.08 -18.08 14.50
CA THR A 103 13.13 -17.46 13.56
C THR A 103 13.83 -17.03 12.29
N THR A 104 13.03 -16.81 11.25
CA THR A 104 13.47 -16.28 9.96
C THR A 104 12.96 -14.85 9.83
N LEU A 105 13.80 -13.95 9.35
CA LEU A 105 13.39 -12.59 8.99
C LEU A 105 12.83 -12.58 7.57
N TRP A 106 11.64 -12.05 7.38
CA TRP A 106 10.95 -12.07 6.09
C TRP A 106 10.98 -10.71 5.42
N LYS A 107 11.34 -10.74 4.13
CA LYS A 107 11.18 -9.61 3.22
C LYS A 107 9.71 -9.53 2.84
N ALA A 108 9.01 -8.52 3.34
CA ALA A 108 7.55 -8.42 3.23
C ALA A 108 7.10 -7.01 2.80
N PRO A 109 5.90 -6.89 2.19
CA PRO A 109 5.38 -5.59 1.82
C PRO A 109 4.98 -4.73 3.02
N LEU A 110 5.33 -3.44 2.97
CA LEU A 110 5.14 -2.47 4.05
C LEU A 110 3.92 -1.54 3.87
N SER A 111 3.11 -1.75 2.82
CA SER A 111 1.93 -0.93 2.47
C SER A 111 0.80 -0.88 3.51
N GLY A 112 1.03 -1.44 4.70
CA GLY A 112 0.10 -1.48 5.80
C GLY A 112 -0.12 -2.91 6.28
N GLY A 113 -0.75 -3.00 7.45
CA GLY A 113 -0.93 -4.26 8.16
C GLY A 113 -0.76 -4.03 9.65
N THR A 114 -1.02 -5.07 10.42
CA THR A 114 -0.77 -5.05 11.87
C THR A 114 0.50 -5.83 12.15
N VAL A 115 1.33 -5.30 13.03
CA VAL A 115 2.44 -6.02 13.63
C VAL A 115 2.19 -6.16 15.12
N GLN A 116 2.67 -7.25 15.69
CA GLN A 116 2.78 -7.44 17.11
C GLN A 116 4.25 -7.44 17.49
N VAL A 117 4.57 -6.65 18.52
CA VAL A 117 5.92 -6.56 19.10
C VAL A 117 5.86 -7.00 20.56
N TYR A 118 6.98 -7.50 21.08
CA TYR A 118 7.09 -7.90 22.47
C TYR A 118 8.40 -7.36 23.03
N GLY A 119 8.29 -6.44 23.98
CA GLY A 119 9.44 -5.77 24.60
C GLY A 119 9.48 -6.00 26.11
N PHE A 120 10.49 -5.41 26.74
CA PHE A 120 10.77 -5.53 28.18
C PHE A 120 10.90 -4.14 28.81
N PRO A 121 9.79 -3.38 28.93
CA PRO A 121 9.82 -2.06 29.55
C PRO A 121 10.13 -2.17 31.05
N GLN A 122 10.58 -1.07 31.65
CA GLN A 122 11.08 -1.04 33.03
C GLN A 122 10.05 -1.55 34.05
N ASP A 123 8.77 -1.19 33.85
CA ASP A 123 7.69 -1.56 34.77
C ASP A 123 7.19 -3.00 34.59
N GLU A 124 7.58 -3.68 33.49
CA GLU A 124 7.15 -5.04 33.15
C GLU A 124 8.35 -5.91 32.69
N PRO A 125 9.22 -6.33 33.60
CA PRO A 125 10.50 -6.99 33.27
C PRO A 125 10.35 -8.41 32.68
N PHE A 126 9.17 -9.03 32.80
CA PHE A 126 8.80 -10.28 32.13
C PHE A 126 8.29 -10.08 30.69
N GLY A 127 8.16 -8.81 30.31
CA GLY A 127 7.81 -8.33 29.00
C GLY A 127 6.31 -8.18 28.77
N MET A 128 5.99 -7.37 27.78
CA MET A 128 4.63 -7.01 27.40
C MET A 128 4.50 -6.96 25.88
N GLY A 129 3.37 -7.43 25.37
CA GLY A 129 3.04 -7.35 23.95
C GLY A 129 2.34 -6.03 23.62
N ALA A 130 2.65 -5.46 22.47
CA ALA A 130 1.96 -4.30 21.91
C ALA A 130 1.62 -4.53 20.43
N ASP A 131 0.43 -4.13 20.02
CA ASP A 131 -0.01 -4.18 18.63
C ASP A 131 0.13 -2.80 17.98
N ALA A 132 0.66 -2.76 16.77
CA ALA A 132 0.84 -1.53 16.02
C ALA A 132 0.48 -1.69 14.55
N ARG A 133 0.03 -0.61 13.92
CA ARG A 133 -0.28 -0.58 12.48
C ARG A 133 0.89 0.01 11.69
N LEU A 134 1.33 -0.72 10.66
CA LEU A 134 2.27 -0.22 9.66
C LEU A 134 1.65 0.94 8.88
N ALA A 135 2.39 2.02 8.72
CA ALA A 135 1.91 3.23 8.07
C ALA A 135 2.86 3.78 6.99
N GLY A 136 3.79 2.98 6.45
CA GLY A 136 4.84 3.46 5.53
C GLY A 136 5.94 4.21 6.30
N SER A 137 6.50 5.33 5.80
CA SER A 137 7.50 6.13 6.56
C SER A 137 6.91 7.22 7.47
N GLY A 138 7.62 7.59 8.54
CA GLY A 138 7.24 8.71 9.43
C GLY A 138 7.46 10.10 8.82
N HIS A 139 8.32 10.18 7.79
CA HIS A 139 8.76 11.41 7.10
C HIS A 139 9.37 11.03 5.75
N ARG A 140 9.77 12.03 4.95
CA ARG A 140 10.42 11.85 3.64
C ARG A 140 11.88 11.34 3.75
N GLN A 141 12.49 11.47 4.92
CA GLN A 141 13.94 11.35 5.14
C GLN A 141 14.40 10.05 5.81
N GLY A 142 13.60 8.98 5.84
CA GLY A 142 13.91 7.79 6.65
C GLY A 142 13.78 6.46 5.91
N GLU A 143 14.68 5.53 6.24
CA GLU A 143 14.60 4.11 5.89
C GLU A 143 13.78 3.30 6.92
N TRP A 144 13.30 3.96 7.98
CA TRP A 144 12.48 3.34 9.02
C TRP A 144 10.98 3.38 8.70
N GLY A 145 10.32 2.24 8.90
CA GLY A 145 8.87 2.09 8.81
C GLY A 145 8.16 2.60 10.07
N LEU A 146 7.21 3.50 9.90
CA LEU A 146 6.34 4.05 10.93
C LEU A 146 5.32 3.01 11.43
N LEU A 147 5.24 2.94 12.75
CA LEU A 147 4.26 2.20 13.52
C LEU A 147 3.33 3.17 14.23
N LYS A 148 2.02 2.98 14.06
CA LYS A 148 0.97 3.76 14.72
C LYS A 148 0.19 2.90 15.70
N ARG A 149 -0.17 3.48 16.85
CA ARG A 149 -1.07 2.85 17.81
C ARG A 149 -2.43 2.57 17.18
N ILE A 150 -3.00 1.39 17.46
CA ILE A 150 -4.28 0.96 16.89
C ILE A 150 -5.45 1.54 17.69
N ARG A 151 -5.43 1.39 19.01
CA ARG A 151 -6.47 1.93 19.90
C ARG A 151 -5.86 2.70 21.06
N GLU A 152 -6.56 3.73 21.49
CA GLU A 152 -6.21 4.44 22.72
C GLU A 152 -6.42 3.52 23.93
N GLY A 153 -5.49 3.57 24.89
CA GLY A 153 -5.49 2.72 26.09
C GLY A 153 -4.75 1.38 25.94
N ASP A 154 -4.50 0.89 24.73
CA ASP A 154 -3.69 -0.32 24.52
C ASP A 154 -2.21 -0.07 24.93
N PRO A 155 -1.47 -1.12 25.37
CA PRO A 155 -0.04 -1.06 25.58
C PRO A 155 0.69 -0.45 24.38
N TRP A 156 1.74 0.33 24.65
CA TRP A 156 2.45 1.05 23.62
C TRP A 156 3.94 0.68 23.57
N ILE A 157 4.51 0.83 22.38
CA ILE A 157 5.93 0.64 22.10
C ILE A 157 6.71 1.81 22.72
N GLU A 158 7.55 1.49 23.69
CA GLU A 158 8.36 2.46 24.43
C GLU A 158 9.77 1.90 24.69
N ARG A 159 10.57 2.62 25.49
CA ARG A 159 11.89 2.13 25.91
C ARG A 159 11.80 0.72 26.50
N GLY A 160 12.67 -0.18 26.01
CA GLY A 160 12.65 -1.61 26.33
C GLY A 160 12.09 -2.48 25.20
N TYR A 161 11.42 -1.90 24.20
CA TYR A 161 11.01 -2.59 22.97
C TYR A 161 12.06 -2.53 21.87
N SER A 162 13.05 -1.63 21.94
CA SER A 162 14.14 -1.55 20.96
C SER A 162 14.82 -2.90 20.75
N GLY A 163 14.98 -3.30 19.49
CA GLY A 163 15.51 -4.60 19.07
C GLY A 163 14.48 -5.73 19.03
N ALA A 164 13.24 -5.51 19.49
CA ALA A 164 12.18 -6.52 19.42
C ALA A 164 11.77 -6.80 17.97
N GLY A 165 11.53 -8.07 17.65
CA GLY A 165 11.00 -8.47 16.34
C GLY A 165 9.59 -7.93 16.12
N ALA A 166 9.40 -7.19 15.03
CA ALA A 166 8.09 -6.76 14.54
C ALA A 166 7.48 -7.90 13.70
N MET A 167 6.51 -8.60 14.30
CA MET A 167 5.92 -9.78 13.69
C MET A 167 4.59 -9.44 13.02
N ALA A 168 4.45 -9.75 11.73
CA ALA A 168 3.22 -9.51 10.99
C ALA A 168 2.06 -10.36 11.53
N VAL A 169 0.88 -9.75 11.62
CA VAL A 169 -0.37 -10.38 12.08
C VAL A 169 -1.37 -10.40 10.94
N GLY A 170 -1.86 -11.61 10.64
CA GLY A 170 -2.82 -11.87 9.58
C GLY A 170 -2.21 -11.87 8.16
N GLY A 171 -3.02 -12.32 7.21
CA GLY A 171 -2.60 -12.43 5.81
C GLY A 171 -1.54 -13.51 5.59
N ALA A 172 -0.79 -13.39 4.50
CA ALA A 172 0.19 -14.39 4.06
C ALA A 172 1.47 -14.44 4.92
N PHE A 173 1.76 -13.37 5.66
CA PHE A 173 2.95 -13.25 6.51
C PHE A 173 2.63 -13.43 8.00
N ASP A 174 1.43 -13.92 8.34
CA ASP A 174 1.06 -14.14 9.74
C ASP A 174 2.11 -14.99 10.47
N GLY A 175 2.56 -14.52 11.64
CA GLY A 175 3.58 -15.20 12.44
C GLY A 175 5.03 -14.91 12.05
N HIS A 176 5.28 -14.19 10.95
CA HIS A 176 6.64 -13.92 10.46
C HIS A 176 7.20 -12.58 10.96
N VAL A 177 8.47 -12.57 11.34
CA VAL A 177 9.19 -11.34 11.73
C VAL A 177 9.62 -10.60 10.46
N ILE A 178 9.21 -9.34 10.30
CA ILE A 178 9.45 -8.54 9.08
C ILE A 178 10.40 -7.35 9.33
N GLY A 179 10.99 -7.30 10.52
CA GLY A 179 11.97 -6.30 10.94
C GLY A 179 12.09 -6.21 12.45
N ILE A 180 12.77 -5.16 12.94
CA ILE A 180 12.95 -4.91 14.39
C ILE A 180 12.54 -3.48 14.75
N VAL A 181 12.02 -3.27 15.96
CA VAL A 181 11.72 -1.93 16.50
C VAL A 181 13.02 -1.20 16.82
N VAL A 182 13.12 0.08 16.43
CA VAL A 182 14.35 0.88 16.64
C VAL A 182 14.15 2.16 17.44
N ALA A 183 12.96 2.75 17.40
CA ALA A 183 12.71 4.01 18.10
C ALA A 183 11.23 4.17 18.46
N ASP A 184 10.98 4.99 19.46
CA ASP A 184 9.67 5.50 19.84
C ASP A 184 9.65 7.03 19.87
N TYR A 185 8.46 7.58 19.90
CA TYR A 185 8.18 8.99 20.09
C TYR A 185 6.88 9.11 20.89
N VAL A 186 6.97 9.78 22.02
CA VAL A 186 5.84 10.09 22.89
C VAL A 186 5.90 11.57 23.24
N ASN A 187 4.85 12.32 22.88
CA ASN A 187 4.68 13.72 23.25
C ASN A 187 3.21 13.98 23.58
N GLY A 188 2.88 14.04 24.88
CA GLY A 188 1.49 14.00 25.33
C GLY A 188 0.78 12.75 24.81
N ASP A 189 -0.34 12.96 24.11
CA ASP A 189 -1.13 11.87 23.51
C ASP A 189 -0.58 11.37 22.16
N ALA A 190 0.36 12.11 21.55
CA ALA A 190 0.97 11.72 20.29
C ALA A 190 1.96 10.58 20.52
N LYS A 191 1.65 9.40 19.95
CA LYS A 191 2.46 8.19 20.05
C LYS A 191 2.81 7.65 18.66
N ALA A 192 4.10 7.51 18.38
CA ALA A 192 4.65 6.94 17.16
C ALA A 192 5.87 6.08 17.48
N ALA A 193 6.12 5.06 16.67
CA ALA A 193 7.30 4.22 16.80
C ALA A 193 7.80 3.85 15.42
N TRP A 194 9.01 3.32 15.34
CA TRP A 194 9.66 2.98 14.10
C TRP A 194 10.27 1.60 14.15
N MET A 195 10.30 0.96 12.99
CA MET A 195 10.99 -0.31 12.76
C MET A 195 11.94 -0.21 11.58
N LEU A 196 13.03 -0.97 11.64
CA LEU A 196 13.87 -1.30 10.49
C LEU A 196 13.30 -2.52 9.77
N PRO A 197 12.91 -2.41 8.48
CA PRO A 197 12.50 -3.56 7.68
C PRO A 197 13.64 -4.56 7.43
N THR A 198 13.32 -5.85 7.24
CA THR A 198 14.31 -6.90 6.91
C THR A 198 15.21 -6.53 5.74
N GLU A 199 14.64 -5.99 4.66
CA GLU A 199 15.37 -5.54 3.47
C GLU A 199 16.41 -4.45 3.78
N THR A 200 16.09 -3.51 4.69
CA THR A 200 17.01 -2.46 5.15
C THR A 200 18.11 -3.05 6.03
N ILE A 201 17.74 -3.95 6.95
CA ILE A 201 18.70 -4.66 7.83
C ILE A 201 19.74 -5.41 6.99
N LEU A 202 19.32 -6.12 5.94
CA LEU A 202 20.22 -6.85 5.05
C LEU A 202 21.23 -5.97 4.32
N THR A 203 20.91 -4.70 4.11
CA THR A 203 21.85 -3.75 3.49
C THR A 203 23.00 -3.42 4.44
N TYR A 204 22.72 -3.30 5.74
CA TYR A 204 23.72 -3.04 6.77
C TYR A 204 24.44 -4.30 7.23
N LEU A 205 23.74 -5.43 7.28
CA LEU A 205 24.27 -6.72 7.75
C LEU A 205 24.10 -7.82 6.69
N PRO A 206 24.84 -7.80 5.56
CA PRO A 206 24.67 -8.79 4.50
C PRO A 206 24.86 -10.24 4.95
N ARG A 207 25.63 -10.46 6.02
CA ARG A 207 25.90 -11.80 6.58
C ARG A 207 24.65 -12.52 7.08
N ILE A 208 23.56 -11.80 7.40
CA ILE A 208 22.34 -12.45 7.91
C ILE A 208 21.45 -13.02 6.80
N GLU A 209 21.84 -12.93 5.52
CA GLU A 209 21.04 -13.39 4.38
C GLU A 209 20.54 -14.83 4.53
N GLU A 210 21.35 -15.71 5.12
CA GLU A 210 20.97 -17.11 5.38
C GLU A 210 19.80 -17.27 6.37
N PHE A 211 19.56 -16.26 7.22
CA PHE A 211 18.46 -16.23 8.18
C PHE A 211 17.21 -15.52 7.64
N THR A 212 17.18 -15.24 6.33
CA THR A 212 16.08 -14.48 5.71
C THR A 212 15.26 -15.29 4.69
N GLY A 213 13.98 -14.91 4.56
CA GLY A 213 13.03 -15.49 3.62
C GLY A 213 12.32 -14.43 2.77
N GLY A 214 11.61 -14.89 1.73
CA GLY A 214 10.86 -14.03 0.80
C GLY A 214 11.72 -13.43 -0.32
N ASP A 215 11.09 -12.58 -1.13
CA ASP A 215 11.73 -11.88 -2.27
C ASP A 215 11.78 -10.36 -2.03
N ARG A 216 12.72 -9.70 -2.72
CA ARG A 216 12.97 -8.25 -2.64
C ARG A 216 11.77 -7.44 -3.16
N ASN A 217 11.67 -6.19 -2.71
CA ASN A 217 10.63 -5.26 -3.16
C ASN A 217 10.65 -5.05 -4.67
N ASP A 218 11.84 -5.04 -5.29
CA ASP A 218 11.98 -4.89 -6.73
C ASP A 218 12.94 -5.90 -7.37
N GLU A 219 12.65 -6.23 -8.63
CA GLU A 219 13.57 -6.88 -9.57
C GLU A 219 13.75 -5.99 -10.81
N LEU A 220 13.92 -4.68 -10.61
CA LEU A 220 14.27 -3.76 -11.67
C LEU A 220 15.79 -3.85 -11.88
N GLY A 221 16.24 -4.03 -13.12
CA GLY A 221 17.65 -4.36 -13.44
C GLY A 221 18.72 -3.49 -12.75
N ARG A 222 19.97 -3.98 -12.72
CA ARG A 222 21.13 -3.36 -12.04
C ARG A 222 21.60 -2.05 -12.71
N SER A 223 20.80 -0.99 -12.69
CA SER A 223 21.37 0.36 -12.70
C SER A 223 21.98 0.58 -11.32
N HIS A 224 23.30 0.54 -11.19
CA HIS A 224 23.98 0.60 -9.89
C HIS A 224 23.60 1.84 -9.07
N GLY A 225 23.23 1.60 -7.80
CA GLY A 225 23.59 2.40 -6.62
C GLY A 225 23.03 3.80 -6.45
N GLU A 226 23.02 4.64 -7.47
CA GLU A 226 22.73 6.07 -7.31
C GLU A 226 21.36 6.39 -7.90
N LEU A 227 20.54 7.15 -7.16
CA LEU A 227 19.41 7.88 -7.73
C LEU A 227 19.99 8.95 -8.66
N SER A 228 20.49 8.55 -9.84
CA SER A 228 21.26 9.39 -10.74
C SER A 228 20.60 10.77 -10.88
N GLY A 229 21.31 11.81 -10.43
CA GLY A 229 20.79 13.18 -10.35
C GLY A 229 20.36 13.77 -11.70
N ASP A 230 20.84 13.19 -12.81
CA ASP A 230 20.54 13.64 -14.17
C ASP A 230 19.19 13.10 -14.71
N VAL A 231 18.60 12.09 -14.07
CA VAL A 231 17.36 11.46 -14.57
C VAL A 231 16.17 12.42 -14.60
N LEU A 232 16.11 13.36 -13.64
CA LEU A 232 15.04 14.34 -13.50
C LEU A 232 15.38 15.72 -14.07
N GLY A 233 16.51 15.86 -14.79
CA GLY A 233 16.85 17.09 -15.51
C GLY A 233 15.91 17.36 -16.69
N ASP A 234 15.28 16.31 -17.23
CA ASP A 234 14.27 16.43 -18.29
C ASP A 234 12.90 16.85 -17.70
N PRO A 235 12.29 17.95 -18.20
CA PRO A 235 11.01 18.45 -17.68
C PRO A 235 9.84 17.46 -17.78
N LEU A 236 9.83 16.60 -18.80
CA LEU A 236 8.79 15.60 -18.98
C LEU A 236 8.95 14.47 -17.96
N ARG A 237 10.16 13.92 -17.77
CA ARG A 237 10.45 12.92 -16.73
C ARG A 237 10.15 13.45 -15.33
N LEU A 238 10.50 14.71 -15.06
CA LEU A 238 10.16 15.37 -13.80
C LEU A 238 8.64 15.43 -13.59
N ALA A 239 7.90 15.90 -14.60
CA ALA A 239 6.45 16.01 -14.52
C ALA A 239 5.75 14.64 -14.38
N LEU A 240 6.21 13.61 -15.10
CA LEU A 240 5.72 12.23 -14.98
C LEU A 240 5.97 11.67 -13.58
N THR A 241 7.17 11.90 -13.03
CA THR A 241 7.54 11.48 -11.68
C THR A 241 6.63 12.16 -10.65
N GLN A 242 6.45 13.48 -10.75
CA GLN A 242 5.55 14.23 -9.88
C GLN A 242 4.10 13.77 -9.97
N GLU A 243 3.65 13.38 -11.17
CA GLU A 243 2.32 12.85 -11.36
C GLU A 243 2.11 11.51 -10.66
N LEU A 244 3.01 10.57 -10.89
CA LEU A 244 2.93 9.27 -10.25
C LEU A 244 3.07 9.39 -8.72
N THR A 245 3.97 10.22 -8.21
CA THR A 245 4.08 10.45 -6.75
C THR A 245 2.75 10.93 -6.18
N ARG A 246 2.12 11.94 -6.79
CA ARG A 246 0.84 12.48 -6.31
C ARG A 246 -0.27 11.45 -6.31
N LEU A 247 -0.32 10.59 -7.33
CA LEU A 247 -1.30 9.51 -7.39
C LEU A 247 -1.02 8.46 -6.30
N LEU A 248 0.22 8.00 -6.18
CA LEU A 248 0.59 6.89 -5.31
C LEU A 248 0.65 7.24 -3.81
N ASP A 249 0.97 8.49 -3.47
CA ASP A 249 0.94 8.99 -2.08
C ASP A 249 -0.46 9.43 -1.63
N SER A 250 -1.46 9.41 -2.52
CA SER A 250 -2.87 9.64 -2.20
C SER A 250 -3.62 8.33 -1.94
N ASP A 251 -4.89 8.43 -1.53
CA ASP A 251 -5.81 7.28 -1.39
C ASP A 251 -6.34 6.76 -2.75
N TRP A 252 -5.78 7.23 -3.86
CA TRP A 252 -6.16 6.78 -5.19
C TRP A 252 -5.90 5.28 -5.38
N CYS A 253 -6.80 4.61 -6.11
CA CYS A 253 -6.66 3.23 -6.53
C CYS A 253 -7.16 3.05 -7.96
N GLY A 254 -6.57 2.09 -8.68
CA GLY A 254 -6.79 1.91 -10.10
C GLY A 254 -5.52 1.55 -10.84
N THR A 255 -5.61 1.63 -12.17
CA THR A 255 -4.50 1.33 -13.08
C THR A 255 -4.03 2.58 -13.81
N VAL A 256 -2.74 2.88 -13.72
CA VAL A 256 -2.04 3.84 -14.58
C VAL A 256 -1.30 3.07 -15.66
N VAL A 257 -1.52 3.46 -16.91
CA VAL A 257 -0.68 3.04 -18.03
C VAL A 257 0.26 4.18 -18.39
N VAL A 258 1.54 3.86 -18.52
CA VAL A 258 2.59 4.80 -18.89
C VAL A 258 3.15 4.30 -20.21
N GLY A 259 2.86 4.99 -21.31
CA GLY A 259 3.37 4.61 -22.64
C GLY A 259 4.44 5.60 -23.08
N THR A 260 5.62 5.15 -23.51
CA THR A 260 6.66 6.08 -24.02
C THR A 260 6.46 6.48 -25.49
N GLY A 261 5.37 6.00 -26.12
CA GLY A 261 4.98 6.37 -27.48
C GLY A 261 5.98 5.91 -28.55
N GLY A 262 6.78 4.87 -28.27
CA GLY A 262 7.88 4.42 -29.13
C GLY A 262 9.07 5.38 -29.17
N THR A 263 9.05 6.47 -28.39
CA THR A 263 10.20 7.36 -28.24
C THR A 263 11.16 6.74 -27.23
N THR A 264 12.32 6.29 -27.69
CA THR A 264 13.42 5.86 -26.80
C THR A 264 13.91 6.98 -25.88
N ALA A 265 13.44 8.21 -26.10
CA ALA A 265 13.84 9.42 -25.39
C ALA A 265 13.42 9.42 -23.91
N VAL A 266 12.25 8.87 -23.55
CA VAL A 266 11.80 8.91 -22.15
C VAL A 266 12.52 7.85 -21.31
N GLY A 267 12.58 6.60 -21.79
CA GLY A 267 13.16 5.46 -21.07
C GLY A 267 12.49 5.17 -19.71
N ASP A 268 12.92 4.09 -19.05
CA ASP A 268 12.31 3.64 -17.77
C ASP A 268 13.10 4.08 -16.53
N SER A 269 14.23 4.78 -16.71
CA SER A 269 15.14 5.14 -15.62
C SER A 269 14.49 6.00 -14.54
N TRP A 270 13.56 6.88 -14.91
CA TRP A 270 12.82 7.71 -13.97
C TRP A 270 11.83 6.88 -13.14
N LEU A 271 11.21 5.86 -13.72
CA LEU A 271 10.31 4.94 -13.01
C LEU A 271 11.11 4.06 -12.04
N VAL A 272 12.27 3.55 -12.47
CA VAL A 272 13.21 2.83 -11.59
C VAL A 272 13.64 3.72 -10.43
N ARG A 273 14.01 4.97 -10.70
CA ARG A 273 14.35 5.94 -9.65
C ARG A 273 13.19 6.12 -8.67
N LEU A 274 11.96 6.32 -9.18
CA LEU A 274 10.77 6.49 -8.35
C LEU A 274 10.53 5.27 -7.45
N VAL A 275 10.60 4.06 -7.99
CA VAL A 275 10.46 2.79 -7.24
C VAL A 275 11.48 2.72 -6.11
N ARG A 276 12.74 3.02 -6.40
CA ARG A 276 13.83 3.00 -5.41
C ARG A 276 13.63 4.00 -4.27
N THR A 277 12.91 5.08 -4.49
CA THR A 277 12.54 5.98 -3.39
C THR A 277 11.55 5.35 -2.42
N ALA A 278 10.80 4.30 -2.79
CA ALA A 278 9.89 3.59 -1.90
C ALA A 278 10.47 2.26 -1.35
N ASP A 279 11.51 1.72 -1.99
CA ASP A 279 12.16 0.45 -1.65
C ASP A 279 13.02 0.57 -0.36
N PRO A 280 12.78 -0.28 0.66
CA PRO A 280 13.58 -0.26 1.89
C PRO A 280 15.07 -0.55 1.70
N ALA A 281 15.45 -1.39 0.73
CA ALA A 281 16.86 -1.71 0.48
C ALA A 281 17.58 -0.54 -0.20
N ALA A 282 17.01 0.01 -1.27
CA ALA A 282 17.58 1.17 -1.94
C ALA A 282 17.64 2.41 -1.03
N ARG A 283 16.66 2.62 -0.14
CA ARG A 283 16.74 3.71 0.83
C ARG A 283 17.95 3.62 1.73
N ALA A 284 18.36 2.42 2.13
CA ALA A 284 19.51 2.20 3.00
C ALA A 284 20.84 2.65 2.37
N THR A 285 20.91 2.72 1.03
CA THR A 285 22.10 3.15 0.29
C THR A 285 22.08 4.60 -0.16
N VAL A 286 20.94 5.30 -0.04
CA VAL A 286 20.76 6.69 -0.49
C VAL A 286 20.87 7.63 0.70
N THR A 287 21.59 8.75 0.57
CA THR A 287 21.76 9.72 1.66
C THR A 287 20.50 10.56 1.91
N ASP A 288 20.33 11.05 3.15
CA ASP A 288 19.20 11.94 3.49
C ASP A 288 19.26 13.27 2.72
N ALA A 289 20.47 13.73 2.40
CA ALA A 289 20.69 14.92 1.58
C ALA A 289 20.15 14.74 0.15
N GLU A 290 20.36 13.57 -0.46
CA GLU A 290 19.81 13.26 -1.79
C GLU A 290 18.28 13.18 -1.78
N LEU A 291 17.68 12.57 -0.75
CA LEU A 291 16.22 12.51 -0.62
C LEU A 291 15.60 13.88 -0.34
N THR A 292 16.26 14.70 0.48
CA THR A 292 15.78 16.04 0.84
C THR A 292 16.00 17.05 -0.29
N GLY A 293 17.10 16.92 -1.02
CA GLY A 293 17.44 17.77 -2.18
C GLY A 293 16.70 17.39 -3.47
N ALA A 294 16.01 16.25 -3.49
CA ALA A 294 15.20 15.85 -4.63
C ALA A 294 14.09 16.89 -4.91
N PRO A 295 13.75 17.14 -6.19
CA PRO A 295 12.66 18.05 -6.52
C PRO A 295 11.36 17.67 -5.80
N GLY A 296 10.56 18.69 -5.44
CA GLY A 296 9.29 18.50 -4.75
C GLY A 296 8.42 17.45 -5.43
N ASP A 297 7.84 16.56 -4.63
CA ASP A 297 6.93 15.49 -5.04
C ASP A 297 7.56 14.45 -5.99
N THR A 298 8.85 14.16 -5.86
CA THR A 298 9.56 13.10 -6.64
C THR A 298 10.08 11.94 -5.79
N VAL A 299 9.72 11.92 -4.51
CA VAL A 299 10.11 10.92 -3.52
C VAL A 299 8.84 10.37 -2.90
N LEU A 300 8.57 9.08 -3.13
CA LEU A 300 7.44 8.37 -2.52
C LEU A 300 7.68 8.18 -1.02
N ARG A 301 6.65 7.83 -0.27
CA ARG A 301 6.83 7.31 1.09
C ARG A 301 7.43 5.90 1.06
N LEU A 302 8.19 5.53 2.11
CA LEU A 302 8.71 4.17 2.24
C LEU A 302 7.55 3.16 2.25
N GLY A 303 7.68 2.09 1.47
CA GLY A 303 6.66 1.04 1.43
C GLY A 303 5.40 1.40 0.63
N THR A 304 5.39 2.52 -0.10
CA THR A 304 4.27 2.86 -0.99
C THR A 304 4.12 1.84 -2.13
N ILE A 305 5.23 1.25 -2.59
CA ILE A 305 5.27 0.20 -3.61
C ILE A 305 5.54 -1.13 -2.92
N ASP A 306 4.69 -2.13 -3.18
CA ASP A 306 4.81 -3.46 -2.58
C ASP A 306 5.68 -4.40 -3.40
N ALA A 307 5.60 -4.26 -4.72
CA ALA A 307 6.34 -5.08 -5.67
C ALA A 307 6.59 -4.29 -6.97
N ALA A 308 7.81 -4.37 -7.48
CA ALA A 308 8.18 -3.79 -8.76
C ALA A 308 8.96 -4.79 -9.62
N TYR A 309 8.57 -4.94 -10.88
CA TYR A 309 9.12 -5.98 -11.75
C TYR A 309 9.38 -5.49 -13.18
N ASP A 310 10.51 -5.89 -13.74
CA ASP A 310 10.85 -5.66 -15.14
C ASP A 310 10.45 -6.88 -15.98
N ALA A 311 9.39 -6.73 -16.78
CA ALA A 311 8.85 -7.83 -17.57
C ALA A 311 9.67 -8.16 -18.83
N ARG A 312 10.70 -7.37 -19.19
CA ARG A 312 11.45 -7.53 -20.44
C ARG A 312 12.07 -8.94 -20.57
N GLY A 313 11.69 -9.65 -21.62
CA GLY A 313 12.13 -11.03 -21.90
C GLY A 313 11.62 -12.09 -20.90
N ARG A 314 10.77 -11.71 -19.94
CA ARG A 314 10.21 -12.58 -18.91
C ARG A 314 8.88 -13.19 -19.36
N SER A 315 8.62 -14.41 -18.92
CA SER A 315 7.36 -15.10 -19.18
C SER A 315 6.30 -14.76 -18.10
N LEU A 316 5.04 -15.07 -18.38
CA LEU A 316 3.96 -14.98 -17.39
C LEU A 316 4.27 -15.77 -16.10
N ALA A 317 4.89 -16.94 -16.24
CA ALA A 317 5.28 -17.78 -15.11
C ALA A 317 6.37 -17.13 -14.25
N ASP A 318 7.31 -16.39 -14.86
CA ASP A 318 8.35 -15.67 -14.12
C ASP A 318 7.74 -14.55 -13.27
N VAL A 319 6.86 -13.74 -13.87
CA VAL A 319 6.16 -12.63 -13.17
C VAL A 319 5.26 -13.19 -12.07
N SER A 320 4.49 -14.24 -12.35
CA SER A 320 3.61 -14.86 -11.37
C SER A 320 4.41 -15.50 -10.23
N GLY A 321 5.51 -16.19 -10.54
CA GLY A 321 6.41 -16.78 -9.54
C GLY A 321 7.03 -15.74 -8.61
N TYR A 322 7.47 -14.60 -9.16
CA TYR A 322 7.94 -13.47 -8.35
C TYR A 322 6.85 -12.94 -7.43
N LEU A 323 5.65 -12.64 -7.95
CA LEU A 323 4.54 -12.14 -7.12
C LEU A 323 4.12 -13.14 -6.05
N THR A 324 4.11 -14.44 -6.35
CA THR A 324 3.85 -15.50 -5.37
C THR A 324 4.84 -15.41 -4.21
N ARG A 325 6.15 -15.40 -4.47
CA ARG A 325 7.17 -15.38 -3.43
C ARG A 325 7.19 -14.05 -2.67
N ARG A 326 7.03 -12.93 -3.39
CA ARG A 326 7.02 -11.57 -2.80
C ARG A 326 5.85 -11.34 -1.84
N PHE A 327 4.69 -11.92 -2.14
CA PHE A 327 3.50 -11.78 -1.30
C PHE A 327 3.23 -12.99 -0.40
N GLY A 328 4.10 -14.00 -0.38
CA GLY A 328 3.92 -15.23 0.41
C GLY A 328 2.67 -16.04 0.00
N LEU A 329 2.26 -15.97 -1.26
CA LEU A 329 1.01 -16.57 -1.72
C LEU A 329 1.14 -18.10 -1.88
N PRO A 330 0.07 -18.87 -1.62
CA PRO A 330 0.04 -20.28 -1.96
C PRO A 330 -0.16 -20.46 -3.47
N GLY A 331 0.71 -21.25 -4.12
CA GLY A 331 0.61 -21.57 -5.56
C GLY A 331 1.24 -20.52 -6.49
N GLY A 332 1.61 -20.95 -7.70
CA GLY A 332 2.42 -20.15 -8.64
C GLY A 332 1.75 -19.80 -9.98
N ASP A 333 0.49 -20.20 -10.20
CA ASP A 333 -0.22 -19.86 -11.43
C ASP A 333 -0.82 -18.45 -11.39
N ALA A 334 -0.99 -17.85 -12.57
CA ALA A 334 -1.46 -16.47 -12.72
C ALA A 334 -2.89 -16.26 -12.19
N HIS A 335 -3.74 -17.29 -12.24
CA HIS A 335 -5.13 -17.19 -11.80
C HIS A 335 -5.20 -17.04 -10.28
N GLU A 336 -4.47 -17.86 -9.54
CA GLU A 336 -4.45 -17.84 -8.08
C GLU A 336 -3.74 -16.59 -7.56
N VAL A 337 -2.61 -16.20 -8.16
CA VAL A 337 -1.92 -14.92 -7.84
C VAL A 337 -2.87 -13.75 -7.97
N ARG A 338 -3.57 -13.63 -9.11
CA ARG A 338 -4.59 -12.60 -9.33
C ARG A 338 -5.68 -12.63 -8.27
N ARG A 339 -6.26 -13.82 -8.02
CA ARG A 339 -7.37 -14.00 -7.07
C ARG A 339 -6.98 -13.56 -5.66
N GLN A 340 -5.77 -13.89 -5.22
CA GLN A 340 -5.25 -13.54 -3.91
C GLN A 340 -4.94 -12.05 -3.80
N LEU A 341 -4.27 -11.46 -4.80
CA LEU A 341 -3.95 -10.02 -4.82
C LEU A 341 -5.21 -9.14 -4.77
N LEU A 342 -6.28 -9.51 -5.48
CA LEU A 342 -7.57 -8.80 -5.46
C LEU A 342 -8.35 -8.93 -4.14
N ARG A 343 -7.93 -9.84 -3.25
CA ARG A 343 -8.54 -10.07 -1.92
C ARG A 343 -7.63 -9.64 -0.77
N ARG A 344 -6.38 -9.27 -1.06
CA ARG A 344 -5.38 -8.90 -0.07
C ARG A 344 -5.87 -7.70 0.75
N ARG A 345 -5.58 -7.74 2.05
CA ARG A 345 -5.77 -6.65 3.00
C ARG A 345 -4.42 -6.38 3.70
N PRO A 346 -3.83 -5.18 3.56
CA PRO A 346 -4.27 -4.08 2.70
C PRO A 346 -4.12 -4.39 1.19
N PRO A 347 -4.79 -3.62 0.30
CA PRO A 347 -4.61 -3.76 -1.15
C PRO A 347 -3.16 -3.53 -1.58
N ALA A 348 -2.72 -4.25 -2.62
CA ALA A 348 -1.34 -4.16 -3.12
C ALA A 348 -1.12 -2.93 -4.03
N CYS A 349 0.11 -2.43 -4.04
CA CYS A 349 0.64 -1.46 -4.99
C CYS A 349 1.75 -2.08 -5.86
N LEU A 350 1.51 -2.22 -7.16
CA LEU A 350 2.36 -2.96 -8.08
C LEU A 350 2.87 -2.06 -9.20
N VAL A 351 4.15 -2.18 -9.54
CA VAL A 351 4.76 -1.52 -10.70
C VAL A 351 5.32 -2.60 -11.64
N VAL A 352 4.90 -2.62 -12.90
CA VAL A 352 5.43 -3.56 -13.90
C VAL A 352 5.89 -2.77 -15.12
N GLY A 353 7.19 -2.76 -15.38
CA GLY A 353 7.80 -2.09 -16.53
C GLY A 353 8.00 -3.02 -17.72
N GLY A 354 8.10 -2.46 -18.93
CA GLY A 354 8.39 -3.20 -20.16
C GLY A 354 7.38 -4.31 -20.49
N VAL A 355 6.10 -4.07 -20.23
CA VAL A 355 5.03 -5.08 -20.40
C VAL A 355 4.93 -5.58 -21.84
N ASP A 356 5.04 -4.68 -22.82
CA ASP A 356 5.05 -4.97 -24.25
C ASP A 356 6.32 -5.67 -24.75
N ARG A 357 7.34 -5.76 -23.89
CA ARG A 357 8.62 -6.43 -24.17
C ARG A 357 8.78 -7.75 -23.42
N ALA A 358 7.72 -8.23 -22.78
CA ALA A 358 7.68 -9.57 -22.22
C ALA A 358 7.90 -10.65 -23.29
N ARG A 359 8.25 -11.86 -22.86
CA ARG A 359 8.38 -13.01 -23.77
C ARG A 359 7.06 -13.31 -24.50
N ASP A 360 5.95 -13.14 -23.78
CA ASP A 360 4.58 -13.25 -24.29
C ASP A 360 3.73 -12.12 -23.67
N PRO A 361 3.73 -10.92 -24.30
CA PRO A 361 3.00 -9.76 -23.79
C PRO A 361 1.49 -9.96 -23.78
N GLU A 362 0.95 -10.70 -24.76
CA GLU A 362 -0.49 -10.94 -24.88
C GLU A 362 -0.98 -11.80 -23.72
N ALA A 363 -0.32 -12.93 -23.43
CA ALA A 363 -0.66 -13.76 -22.28
C ALA A 363 -0.51 -13.00 -20.95
N LEU A 364 0.57 -12.22 -20.78
CA LEU A 364 0.78 -11.41 -19.58
C LEU A 364 -0.35 -10.40 -19.33
N VAL A 365 -0.81 -9.73 -20.38
CA VAL A 365 -1.92 -8.77 -20.31
C VAL A 365 -3.26 -9.49 -20.12
N GLN A 366 -3.56 -10.53 -20.89
CA GLN A 366 -4.87 -11.18 -20.86
C GLN A 366 -5.13 -11.98 -19.58
N ASP A 367 -4.12 -12.67 -19.08
CA ASP A 367 -4.31 -13.65 -18.00
C ASP A 367 -4.05 -13.06 -16.61
N LEU A 368 -3.18 -12.06 -16.52
CA LEU A 368 -2.76 -11.45 -15.24
C LEU A 368 -3.06 -9.95 -15.16
N LEU A 369 -2.32 -9.12 -15.90
CA LEU A 369 -2.29 -7.67 -15.65
C LEU A 369 -3.60 -6.97 -16.04
N GLY A 370 -4.22 -7.33 -17.16
CA GLY A 370 -5.49 -6.77 -17.60
C GLY A 370 -6.66 -7.17 -16.71
N GLN A 371 -6.61 -8.37 -16.12
CA GLN A 371 -7.62 -8.85 -15.17
C GLN A 371 -7.49 -8.18 -13.81
N LEU A 372 -6.24 -7.95 -13.35
CA LEU A 372 -5.96 -7.09 -12.20
C LEU A 372 -6.46 -5.67 -12.47
N ALA A 373 -6.13 -5.11 -13.64
CA ALA A 373 -6.47 -3.75 -14.01
C ALA A 373 -7.99 -3.51 -14.04
N ALA A 374 -8.76 -4.46 -14.59
CA ALA A 374 -10.22 -4.40 -14.64
C ALA A 374 -10.89 -4.30 -13.26
N ARG A 375 -10.22 -4.76 -12.21
CA ARG A 375 -10.75 -4.81 -10.84
C ARG A 375 -9.98 -3.90 -9.88
N ALA A 376 -8.90 -3.25 -10.33
CA ALA A 376 -7.93 -2.58 -9.48
C ALA A 376 -8.61 -1.55 -8.57
N ARG A 377 -9.34 -0.60 -9.17
CA ARG A 377 -10.11 0.42 -8.45
C ARG A 377 -11.11 -0.19 -7.46
N SER A 378 -11.94 -1.14 -7.91
CA SER A 378 -12.97 -1.77 -7.06
C SER A 378 -12.40 -2.56 -5.87
N ARG A 379 -11.12 -2.95 -5.94
CA ARG A 379 -10.42 -3.72 -4.90
C ARG A 379 -9.36 -2.90 -4.17
N GLY A 380 -9.24 -1.60 -4.47
CA GLY A 380 -8.23 -0.72 -3.87
C GLY A 380 -6.80 -0.98 -4.35
N VAL A 381 -6.59 -1.85 -5.35
CA VAL A 381 -5.26 -2.15 -5.89
C VAL A 381 -4.77 -0.95 -6.70
N ARG A 382 -3.48 -0.63 -6.54
CA ARG A 382 -2.77 0.38 -7.32
C ARG A 382 -1.85 -0.33 -8.28
N LEU A 383 -2.00 -0.08 -9.58
CA LEU A 383 -1.21 -0.74 -10.62
C LEU A 383 -0.60 0.32 -11.54
N VAL A 384 0.72 0.28 -11.73
CA VAL A 384 1.44 1.11 -12.70
C VAL A 384 2.05 0.18 -13.75
N LEU A 385 1.64 0.34 -15.00
CA LEU A 385 2.07 -0.47 -16.12
C LEU A 385 2.88 0.39 -17.11
N GLY A 386 4.16 0.08 -17.25
CA GLY A 386 5.06 0.71 -18.20
C GLY A 386 5.08 -0.02 -19.54
N PHE A 387 4.92 0.74 -20.62
CA PHE A 387 4.99 0.29 -22.00
C PHE A 387 6.03 1.14 -22.75
N GLU A 388 6.93 0.49 -23.50
CA GLU A 388 7.83 1.21 -24.41
C GLU A 388 7.04 1.76 -25.61
N GLY A 389 6.12 0.94 -26.15
CA GLY A 389 5.19 1.31 -27.21
C GLY A 389 3.88 1.95 -26.73
N VAL A 390 2.85 1.79 -27.55
CA VAL A 390 1.48 2.23 -27.24
C VAL A 390 0.79 1.12 -26.44
N PRO A 391 0.14 1.42 -25.30
CA PRO A 391 -0.61 0.43 -24.55
C PRO A 391 -1.73 -0.23 -25.39
N PRO A 392 -2.05 -1.52 -25.18
CA PRO A 392 -3.12 -2.19 -25.92
C PRO A 392 -4.48 -1.48 -25.76
N ALA A 393 -5.19 -1.25 -26.87
CA ALA A 393 -6.44 -0.47 -26.88
C ALA A 393 -7.55 -1.03 -25.97
N GLY A 394 -7.55 -2.34 -25.70
CA GLY A 394 -8.52 -3.01 -24.84
C GLY A 394 -8.13 -3.08 -23.36
N LEU A 395 -6.94 -2.59 -22.97
CA LEU A 395 -6.45 -2.67 -21.61
C LEU A 395 -7.24 -1.71 -20.70
N PRO A 396 -7.95 -2.21 -19.67
CA PRO A 396 -8.63 -1.34 -18.71
C PRO A 396 -7.62 -0.46 -17.98
N HIS A 397 -7.88 0.83 -17.94
CA HIS A 397 -7.06 1.78 -17.20
C HIS A 397 -7.89 2.96 -16.71
N ASP A 398 -7.40 3.57 -15.64
CA ASP A 398 -8.01 4.71 -14.99
C ASP A 398 -7.29 6.03 -15.31
N VAL A 399 -5.99 5.93 -15.62
CA VAL A 399 -5.12 7.03 -16.00
C VAL A 399 -4.22 6.57 -17.15
N SER A 400 -4.08 7.39 -18.18
CA SER A 400 -3.05 7.21 -19.22
C SER A 400 -2.06 8.37 -19.14
N LEU A 401 -0.79 8.06 -18.91
CA LEU A 401 0.31 9.01 -18.97
C LEU A 401 1.13 8.74 -20.24
N ASP A 402 0.66 9.29 -21.35
CA ASP A 402 1.44 9.35 -22.58
C ASP A 402 2.14 10.72 -22.71
N PRO A 403 3.39 10.76 -23.22
CA PRO A 403 4.15 11.97 -23.38
C PRO A 403 3.83 12.69 -24.70
N GLU A 404 2.89 12.21 -25.51
CA GLU A 404 2.66 12.75 -26.85
C GLU A 404 2.07 14.17 -26.78
N PRO A 405 2.63 15.15 -27.51
CA PRO A 405 2.10 16.51 -27.54
C PRO A 405 0.68 16.58 -28.06
N LEU A 406 -0.13 17.45 -27.44
CA LEU A 406 -1.49 17.70 -27.92
C LEU A 406 -1.47 18.71 -29.06
N ARG A 407 -2.15 18.37 -30.16
CA ARG A 407 -2.34 19.28 -31.30
C ARG A 407 -3.54 20.17 -31.02
N GLY A 408 -3.32 21.48 -31.01
CA GLY A 408 -4.37 22.48 -30.81
C GLY A 408 -4.51 23.44 -31.99
N ASP A 409 -5.58 24.22 -31.94
CA ASP A 409 -5.84 25.28 -32.90
C ASP A 409 -4.87 26.45 -32.69
N VAL A 410 -4.19 26.87 -33.76
CA VAL A 410 -3.23 27.98 -33.77
C VAL A 410 -3.92 29.34 -33.61
N GLY A 411 -5.23 29.42 -33.91
CA GLY A 411 -6.00 30.66 -33.83
C GLY A 411 -6.54 31.03 -32.44
N ARG A 412 -6.54 30.10 -31.49
CA ARG A 412 -7.09 30.32 -30.14
C ARG A 412 -5.98 30.60 -29.14
N SER A 413 -5.99 31.79 -28.54
CA SER A 413 -5.09 32.14 -27.44
C SER A 413 -5.72 31.80 -26.10
N VAL A 414 -5.07 30.90 -25.34
CA VAL A 414 -5.43 30.59 -23.95
C VAL A 414 -4.19 30.80 -23.09
N THR A 415 -4.35 31.52 -21.98
CA THR A 415 -3.27 31.79 -21.04
C THR A 415 -3.00 30.57 -20.15
N ALA A 416 -1.76 30.40 -19.69
CA ALA A 416 -1.44 29.31 -18.76
C ALA A 416 -2.28 29.37 -17.47
N ALA A 417 -2.66 30.56 -16.99
CA ALA A 417 -3.49 30.74 -15.80
C ALA A 417 -4.92 30.19 -15.99
N GLU A 418 -5.51 30.39 -17.17
CA GLU A 418 -6.81 29.81 -17.53
C GLU A 418 -6.72 28.29 -17.60
N VAL A 419 -5.66 27.73 -18.18
CA VAL A 419 -5.45 26.27 -18.20
C VAL A 419 -5.30 25.71 -16.78
N HIS A 420 -4.53 26.37 -15.90
CA HIS A 420 -4.40 25.95 -14.49
C HIS A 420 -5.74 25.93 -13.78
N THR A 421 -6.56 26.97 -13.97
CA THR A 421 -7.90 27.06 -13.38
C THR A 421 -8.79 25.93 -13.89
N ALA A 422 -8.80 25.67 -15.20
CA ALA A 422 -9.56 24.59 -15.80
C ALA A 422 -9.14 23.21 -15.24
N LEU A 423 -7.84 22.95 -15.10
CA LEU A 423 -7.33 21.69 -14.56
C LEU A 423 -7.59 21.50 -13.07
N ALA A 424 -7.53 22.57 -12.27
CA ALA A 424 -7.89 22.52 -10.86
C ALA A 424 -9.37 22.13 -10.69
N GLN A 425 -10.26 22.75 -11.47
CA GLN A 425 -11.67 22.41 -11.43
C GLN A 425 -11.97 21.01 -11.99
N LEU A 426 -11.29 20.58 -13.06
CA LEU A 426 -11.39 19.21 -13.57
C LEU A 426 -10.97 18.19 -12.51
N THR A 427 -9.86 18.43 -11.81
CA THR A 427 -9.38 17.55 -10.73
C THR A 427 -10.44 17.39 -9.63
N ALA A 428 -11.02 18.51 -9.17
CA ALA A 428 -12.09 18.47 -8.18
C ALA A 428 -13.34 17.68 -8.67
N GLN A 429 -13.71 17.80 -9.95
CA GLN A 429 -14.81 17.02 -10.53
C GLN A 429 -14.48 15.53 -10.65
N GLU A 430 -13.24 15.16 -11.02
CA GLU A 430 -12.78 13.78 -11.06
C GLU A 430 -12.78 13.13 -9.66
N ASP A 431 -12.43 13.88 -8.62
CA ASP A 431 -12.47 13.43 -7.23
C ASP A 431 -13.91 13.24 -6.76
N ALA A 432 -14.80 14.20 -7.00
CA ALA A 432 -16.22 14.10 -6.67
C ALA A 432 -16.91 12.94 -7.40
N ALA A 433 -16.63 12.76 -8.69
CA ALA A 433 -17.18 11.65 -9.48
C ALA A 433 -16.65 10.29 -9.00
N SER A 434 -15.38 10.22 -8.59
CA SER A 434 -14.79 9.01 -8.02
C SER A 434 -15.43 8.64 -6.67
N ALA A 435 -15.66 9.62 -5.79
CA ALA A 435 -16.35 9.40 -4.51
C ALA A 435 -17.79 8.90 -4.73
N LEU A 436 -18.54 9.54 -5.62
CA LEU A 436 -19.90 9.10 -5.96
C LEU A 436 -19.91 7.68 -6.55
N HIS A 437 -18.94 7.36 -7.42
CA HIS A 437 -18.83 6.02 -7.98
C HIS A 437 -18.45 4.96 -6.93
N GLN A 438 -17.59 5.29 -5.96
CA GLN A 438 -17.24 4.37 -4.88
C GLN A 438 -18.46 4.04 -4.01
N GLU A 439 -19.31 5.04 -3.75
CA GLU A 439 -20.51 4.87 -2.92
C GLU A 439 -21.62 4.11 -3.66
N TRP A 440 -21.88 4.43 -4.94
CA TRP A 440 -23.07 3.95 -5.66
C TRP A 440 -22.79 3.08 -6.89
N GLY A 441 -21.58 3.15 -7.44
CA GLY A 441 -21.25 2.60 -8.76
C GLY A 441 -21.33 1.08 -8.86
N LEU A 442 -21.13 0.35 -7.75
CA LEU A 442 -21.27 -1.11 -7.70
C LEU A 442 -22.65 -1.58 -7.23
N ARG A 443 -23.46 -0.65 -6.71
CA ARG A 443 -24.78 -0.97 -6.15
C ARG A 443 -25.83 -1.22 -7.22
N PHE A 444 -25.64 -0.70 -8.44
CA PHE A 444 -26.60 -0.84 -9.54
C PHE A 444 -26.07 -1.72 -10.67
N PHE A 445 -26.93 -2.56 -11.24
CA PHE A 445 -26.59 -3.41 -12.37
C PHE A 445 -26.22 -2.61 -13.64
N ALA A 446 -26.88 -1.46 -13.84
CA ALA A 446 -26.72 -0.60 -15.02
C ALA A 446 -26.04 0.74 -14.69
N ALA A 447 -25.14 0.76 -13.70
CA ALA A 447 -24.40 1.98 -13.36
C ALA A 447 -23.58 2.48 -14.57
N PRO A 448 -23.58 3.80 -14.87
CA PRO A 448 -22.70 4.34 -15.89
C PRO A 448 -21.24 4.09 -15.52
N ARG A 449 -20.39 3.89 -16.53
CA ARG A 449 -18.94 3.72 -16.31
C ARG A 449 -18.32 5.08 -16.01
N LEU A 450 -17.51 5.14 -14.94
CA LEU A 450 -16.73 6.31 -14.62
C LEU A 450 -15.72 6.58 -15.74
N PRO A 451 -15.66 7.81 -16.31
CA PRO A 451 -14.64 8.16 -17.29
C PRO A 451 -13.21 8.07 -16.71
N PRO A 452 -12.20 7.69 -17.51
CA PRO A 452 -10.80 7.80 -17.11
C PRO A 452 -10.43 9.23 -16.73
N ARG A 453 -9.46 9.37 -15.81
CA ARG A 453 -8.96 10.68 -15.38
C ARG A 453 -8.08 11.28 -16.47
N ALA A 454 -8.44 12.48 -16.91
CA ALA A 454 -7.69 13.25 -17.89
C ALA A 454 -6.73 14.23 -17.22
N ALA A 455 -7.06 14.74 -16.01
CA ALA A 455 -6.24 15.76 -15.35
C ALA A 455 -4.77 15.37 -15.17
N PRO A 456 -4.40 14.11 -14.80
CA PRO A 456 -3.00 13.72 -14.65
C PRO A 456 -2.16 13.98 -15.91
N ARG A 457 -2.62 13.47 -17.06
CA ARG A 457 -1.95 13.65 -18.34
C ARG A 457 -1.84 15.11 -18.73
N LEU A 458 -2.92 15.85 -18.57
CA LEU A 458 -2.98 17.27 -18.93
C LEU A 458 -2.05 18.13 -18.06
N ARG A 459 -1.87 17.79 -16.78
CA ARG A 459 -0.90 18.45 -15.89
C ARG A 459 0.54 18.17 -16.30
N VAL A 460 0.86 16.93 -16.73
CA VAL A 460 2.17 16.60 -17.33
C VAL A 460 2.41 17.44 -18.59
N ARG A 461 1.45 17.48 -19.52
CA ARG A 461 1.60 18.27 -20.76
C ARG A 461 1.72 19.76 -20.50
N LEU A 462 0.96 20.32 -19.56
CA LEU A 462 1.06 21.72 -19.17
C LEU A 462 2.44 22.08 -18.60
N ALA A 463 3.07 21.18 -17.84
CA ALA A 463 4.40 21.40 -17.30
C ALA A 463 5.45 21.55 -18.42
N VAL A 464 5.33 20.75 -19.49
CA VAL A 464 6.24 20.77 -20.65
C VAL A 464 5.94 21.94 -21.61
N ALA A 465 4.66 22.18 -21.92
CA ALA A 465 4.21 23.17 -22.91
C ALA A 465 4.54 24.63 -22.53
N ARG A 466 4.78 24.90 -21.24
CA ARG A 466 5.12 26.23 -20.69
C ARG A 466 6.44 26.82 -21.20
N THR A 467 7.27 26.02 -21.86
CA THR A 467 8.62 26.40 -22.31
C THR A 467 8.65 27.12 -23.66
N THR A 468 7.51 27.22 -24.37
CA THR A 468 7.40 27.85 -25.70
C THR A 468 6.16 28.73 -25.78
N GLN A 469 6.29 30.03 -26.07
CA GLN A 469 5.14 30.93 -26.33
C GLN A 469 5.19 31.51 -27.75
N PRO A 470 4.05 31.65 -28.45
CA PRO A 470 2.72 31.10 -28.14
C PRO A 470 2.66 29.59 -28.36
N SER A 471 1.93 28.86 -27.50
CA SER A 471 1.80 27.40 -27.59
C SER A 471 0.37 27.01 -27.98
N PRO A 472 0.13 26.52 -29.21
CA PRO A 472 -1.17 25.94 -29.59
C PRO A 472 -1.54 24.74 -28.70
N GLU A 473 -0.57 24.12 -28.03
CA GLU A 473 -0.81 23.04 -27.07
C GLU A 473 -1.60 23.51 -25.83
N LEU A 474 -1.46 24.76 -25.38
CA LEU A 474 -2.23 25.28 -24.24
C LEU A 474 -3.73 25.32 -24.54
N ALA A 475 -4.10 25.70 -25.77
CA ALA A 475 -5.50 25.66 -26.22
C ALA A 475 -6.02 24.21 -26.26
N ALA A 476 -5.22 23.27 -26.77
CA ALA A 476 -5.58 21.86 -26.79
C ALA A 476 -5.79 21.26 -25.38
N ILE A 477 -4.91 21.62 -24.43
CA ILE A 477 -5.04 21.19 -23.03
C ILE A 477 -6.35 21.72 -22.43
N HIS A 478 -6.66 22.99 -22.67
CA HIS A 478 -7.89 23.61 -22.18
C HIS A 478 -9.14 22.94 -22.76
N ASP A 479 -9.20 22.76 -24.08
CA ASP A 479 -10.35 22.13 -24.75
C ASP A 479 -10.54 20.68 -24.28
N ARG A 480 -9.43 19.95 -24.09
CA ARG A 480 -9.50 18.58 -23.57
C ARG A 480 -9.97 18.52 -22.12
N ALA A 481 -9.64 19.53 -21.31
CA ALA A 481 -10.17 19.65 -19.97
C ALA A 481 -11.69 19.87 -20.00
N ASP A 482 -12.20 20.73 -20.88
CA ASP A 482 -13.64 20.99 -21.03
C ASP A 482 -14.41 19.76 -21.53
N ASP A 483 -13.88 19.03 -22.50
CA ASP A 483 -14.44 17.74 -22.95
C ASP A 483 -14.58 16.74 -21.80
N ALA A 484 -13.53 16.61 -20.98
CA ALA A 484 -13.50 15.69 -19.85
C ALA A 484 -14.53 16.10 -18.78
N ARG A 485 -14.62 17.40 -18.47
CA ARG A 485 -15.63 17.95 -17.54
C ARG A 485 -17.06 17.70 -18.04
N ALA A 486 -17.30 17.85 -19.35
CA ALA A 486 -18.60 17.57 -19.95
C ALA A 486 -18.96 16.08 -19.84
N ALA A 487 -17.98 15.18 -20.02
CA ALA A 487 -18.16 13.75 -19.81
C ALA A 487 -18.48 13.39 -18.35
N LEU A 488 -17.74 13.98 -17.39
CA LEU A 488 -17.99 13.80 -15.95
C LEU A 488 -19.38 14.32 -15.54
N THR A 489 -19.81 15.46 -16.10
CA THR A 489 -21.15 16.01 -15.83
C THR A 489 -22.25 15.07 -16.32
N ARG A 490 -22.06 14.39 -17.46
CA ARG A 490 -23.00 13.36 -17.93
C ARG A 490 -23.03 12.15 -16.98
N PHE A 491 -21.85 11.66 -16.60
CA PHE A 491 -21.71 10.56 -15.65
C PHE A 491 -22.40 10.85 -14.31
N ASP A 492 -22.12 12.01 -13.68
CA ASP A 492 -22.70 12.41 -12.39
C ASP A 492 -24.23 12.47 -12.47
N ARG A 493 -24.76 13.12 -13.52
CA ARG A 493 -26.20 13.21 -13.76
C ARG A 493 -26.84 11.82 -13.88
N ASP A 494 -26.26 10.94 -14.67
CA ASP A 494 -26.84 9.63 -14.93
C ASP A 494 -26.78 8.72 -13.70
N LEU A 495 -25.68 8.77 -12.92
CA LEU A 495 -25.60 8.01 -11.67
C LEU A 495 -26.56 8.56 -10.61
N ARG A 496 -26.65 9.89 -10.42
CA ARG A 496 -27.61 10.50 -9.48
C ARG A 496 -29.06 10.19 -9.82
N ARG A 497 -29.41 10.04 -11.11
CA ARG A 497 -30.75 9.58 -11.51
C ARG A 497 -31.05 8.16 -11.02
N LEU A 498 -30.06 7.26 -11.04
CA LEU A 498 -30.24 5.91 -10.50
C LEU A 498 -30.39 5.95 -8.97
N VAL A 499 -29.59 6.77 -8.29
CA VAL A 499 -29.69 6.99 -6.83
C VAL A 499 -31.07 7.52 -6.45
N ALA A 500 -31.53 8.60 -7.08
CA ALA A 500 -32.85 9.17 -6.81
C ALA A 500 -33.97 8.17 -7.08
N ALA A 501 -33.89 7.40 -8.18
CA ALA A 501 -34.88 6.36 -8.46
C ALA A 501 -34.89 5.23 -7.42
N HIS A 502 -33.74 4.89 -6.83
CA HIS A 502 -33.65 3.93 -5.73
C HIS A 502 -34.28 4.46 -4.45
N GLU A 503 -33.98 5.72 -4.10
CA GLU A 503 -34.54 6.41 -2.93
C GLU A 503 -36.07 6.53 -3.06
N ASP A 504 -36.58 6.95 -4.21
CA ASP A 504 -38.01 7.07 -4.50
C ASP A 504 -38.74 5.72 -4.36
N LEU A 505 -38.18 4.64 -4.91
CA LEU A 505 -38.76 3.30 -4.80
C LEU A 505 -38.76 2.79 -3.36
N THR A 506 -37.69 3.06 -2.61
CA THR A 506 -37.56 2.67 -1.20
C THR A 506 -38.57 3.42 -0.34
N ALA A 507 -38.66 4.74 -0.52
CA ALA A 507 -39.64 5.58 0.18
C ALA A 507 -41.08 5.19 -0.19
N GLY A 508 -41.36 4.93 -1.47
CA GLY A 508 -42.66 4.48 -1.94
C GLY A 508 -43.09 3.14 -1.36
N LEU A 509 -42.16 2.17 -1.29
CA LEU A 509 -42.41 0.86 -0.69
C LEU A 509 -42.73 0.99 0.81
N GLU A 510 -41.92 1.75 1.56
CA GLU A 510 -42.11 1.94 3.00
C GLU A 510 -43.40 2.69 3.33
N LEU A 511 -43.73 3.74 2.56
CA LEU A 511 -44.99 4.48 2.72
C LEU A 511 -46.19 3.53 2.60
N HIS A 512 -46.21 2.69 1.57
CA HIS A 512 -47.32 1.75 1.36
C HIS A 512 -47.29 0.58 2.33
N ARG A 513 -46.13 0.19 2.87
CA ARG A 513 -46.03 -0.77 3.98
C ARG A 513 -46.68 -0.22 5.25
N VAL A 514 -46.36 1.01 5.64
CA VAL A 514 -46.95 1.67 6.81
C VAL A 514 -48.46 1.88 6.60
N ARG A 515 -48.89 2.29 5.40
CA ARG A 515 -50.30 2.42 5.06
C ARG A 515 -51.02 1.07 5.17
N ALA A 516 -50.48 0.02 4.58
CA ALA A 516 -51.06 -1.32 4.64
C ALA A 516 -51.20 -1.83 6.09
N ALA A 517 -50.16 -1.71 6.90
CA ALA A 517 -50.18 -2.10 8.32
C ALA A 517 -51.29 -1.39 9.11
N ARG A 518 -51.50 -0.09 8.86
CA ARG A 518 -52.56 0.69 9.51
C ARG A 518 -53.97 0.16 9.22
N TYR A 519 -54.23 -0.33 8.02
CA TYR A 519 -55.57 -0.77 7.60
C TYR A 519 -55.79 -2.28 7.78
N PHE A 520 -54.78 -3.11 7.55
CA PHE A 520 -54.92 -4.57 7.48
C PHE A 520 -54.18 -5.31 8.61
N GLY A 521 -53.39 -4.61 9.43
CA GLY A 521 -52.53 -5.22 10.45
C GLY A 521 -51.23 -5.80 9.88
N ASP A 522 -50.28 -6.12 10.76
CA ASP A 522 -48.94 -6.59 10.37
C ASP A 522 -48.91 -8.05 9.88
N GLU A 523 -49.98 -8.83 10.11
CA GLU A 523 -50.07 -10.27 9.79
C GLU A 523 -50.72 -10.57 8.43
N ASP A 524 -50.92 -9.57 7.55
CA ASP A 524 -51.52 -9.80 6.25
C ASP A 524 -50.56 -10.57 5.31
N ARG A 525 -50.73 -11.89 5.30
CA ARG A 525 -49.89 -12.82 4.55
C ARG A 525 -49.80 -12.52 3.05
N ARG A 526 -50.89 -12.07 2.42
CA ARG A 526 -50.91 -11.79 0.97
C ARG A 526 -50.09 -10.54 0.64
N LEU A 527 -50.18 -9.51 1.48
CA LEU A 527 -49.37 -8.30 1.33
C LEU A 527 -47.90 -8.58 1.66
N ALA A 528 -47.63 -9.39 2.68
CA ALA A 528 -46.28 -9.84 3.02
C ALA A 528 -45.61 -10.63 1.89
N GLU A 529 -46.34 -11.54 1.23
CA GLU A 529 -45.88 -12.34 0.09
C GLU A 529 -45.47 -11.47 -1.12
N ARG A 530 -46.03 -10.25 -1.26
CA ARG A 530 -45.66 -9.29 -2.31
C ARG A 530 -44.62 -8.26 -1.88
N HIS A 531 -44.64 -7.86 -0.61
CA HIS A 531 -43.69 -6.91 -0.06
C HIS A 531 -42.27 -7.50 -0.01
N ALA A 532 -42.12 -8.75 0.45
CA ALA A 532 -40.81 -9.35 0.67
C ALA A 532 -39.95 -9.44 -0.62
N PRO A 533 -40.48 -9.84 -1.80
CA PRO A 533 -39.74 -9.76 -3.05
C PRO A 533 -39.35 -8.34 -3.46
N ALA A 534 -40.22 -7.34 -3.26
CA ALA A 534 -39.94 -5.94 -3.59
C ALA A 534 -38.81 -5.37 -2.72
N ALA A 535 -38.88 -5.59 -1.40
CA ALA A 535 -37.83 -5.19 -0.47
C ALA A 535 -36.50 -5.87 -0.79
N ARG A 536 -36.52 -7.18 -1.08
CA ARG A 536 -35.31 -7.92 -1.45
C ARG A 536 -34.68 -7.37 -2.73
N ALA A 537 -35.48 -6.99 -3.72
CA ALA A 537 -34.98 -6.43 -4.98
C ALA A 537 -34.30 -5.06 -4.81
N LEU A 538 -34.66 -4.28 -3.79
CA LEU A 538 -34.03 -2.99 -3.46
C LEU A 538 -32.81 -3.10 -2.54
N LEU A 539 -32.62 -4.24 -1.87
CA LEU A 539 -31.53 -4.50 -0.92
C LEU A 539 -30.41 -5.38 -1.49
N THR A 540 -30.73 -6.24 -2.46
CA THR A 540 -29.75 -7.21 -3.00
C THR A 540 -28.90 -6.56 -4.07
N GLU A 541 -27.62 -6.36 -3.77
CA GLU A 541 -26.66 -5.81 -4.73
C GLU A 541 -26.13 -6.90 -5.68
N PRO A 542 -25.95 -6.60 -6.98
CA PRO A 542 -26.32 -5.35 -7.66
C PRO A 542 -27.83 -5.22 -7.87
N ILE A 543 -28.37 -4.03 -7.60
CA ILE A 543 -29.78 -3.66 -7.70
C ILE A 543 -30.14 -3.43 -9.16
N ASP A 544 -31.13 -4.20 -9.63
CA ASP A 544 -31.82 -3.94 -10.89
C ASP A 544 -33.07 -3.09 -10.63
N LEU A 545 -32.95 -1.78 -10.91
CA LEU A 545 -34.04 -0.82 -10.73
C LEU A 545 -35.24 -1.09 -11.63
N GLY A 546 -35.07 -1.75 -12.79
CA GLY A 546 -36.19 -2.13 -13.65
C GLY A 546 -37.04 -3.22 -13.02
N THR A 547 -36.38 -4.27 -12.52
CA THR A 547 -37.03 -5.35 -11.77
C THR A 547 -37.64 -4.84 -10.46
N ALA A 548 -36.88 -4.07 -9.68
CA ALA A 548 -37.35 -3.50 -8.41
C ALA A 548 -38.60 -2.61 -8.61
N ARG A 549 -38.60 -1.73 -9.62
CA ARG A 549 -39.75 -0.89 -9.96
C ARG A 549 -41.01 -1.71 -10.24
N THR A 550 -40.86 -2.80 -10.98
CA THR A 550 -41.99 -3.69 -11.31
C THR A 550 -42.58 -4.35 -10.06
N LEU A 551 -41.72 -4.82 -9.15
CA LEU A 551 -42.15 -5.49 -7.92
C LEU A 551 -42.78 -4.51 -6.92
N VAL A 552 -42.18 -3.34 -6.73
CA VAL A 552 -42.73 -2.27 -5.88
C VAL A 552 -44.10 -1.85 -6.38
N ARG A 553 -44.26 -1.63 -7.69
CA ARG A 553 -45.55 -1.27 -8.28
C ARG A 553 -46.61 -2.35 -8.05
N ARG A 554 -46.29 -3.63 -8.24
CA ARG A 554 -47.22 -4.75 -7.97
C ARG A 554 -47.67 -4.84 -6.51
N TYR A 555 -46.82 -4.41 -5.57
CA TYR A 555 -47.18 -4.32 -4.16
C TYR A 555 -48.10 -3.12 -3.91
N ILE A 556 -47.74 -1.94 -4.42
CA ILE A 556 -48.54 -0.72 -4.30
C ILE A 556 -49.94 -0.91 -4.90
N ASP A 557 -50.03 -1.41 -6.14
CA ASP A 557 -51.30 -1.67 -6.82
C ASP A 557 -52.19 -2.66 -6.03
N GLU A 558 -51.60 -3.61 -5.31
CA GLU A 558 -52.33 -4.54 -4.45
C GLU A 558 -52.85 -3.89 -3.17
N VAL A 559 -52.05 -3.02 -2.55
CA VAL A 559 -52.47 -2.23 -1.38
C VAL A 559 -53.63 -1.33 -1.77
N ASP A 560 -53.51 -0.60 -2.88
CA ASP A 560 -54.55 0.33 -3.35
C ASP A 560 -55.84 -0.41 -3.73
N ARG A 561 -55.74 -1.51 -4.51
CA ARG A 561 -56.90 -2.36 -4.85
C ARG A 561 -57.66 -2.83 -3.60
N ARG A 562 -56.95 -3.26 -2.56
CA ARG A 562 -57.58 -3.73 -1.31
C ARG A 562 -58.15 -2.62 -0.45
N LEU A 563 -57.65 -1.39 -0.59
CA LEU A 563 -58.24 -0.22 0.05
C LEU A 563 -59.51 0.23 -0.67
N GLU A 564 -59.60 0.04 -1.98
CA GLU A 564 -60.82 0.31 -2.77
C GLU A 564 -61.93 -0.73 -2.53
N GLU A 565 -61.56 -1.98 -2.24
CA GLU A 565 -62.50 -3.08 -1.93
C GLU A 565 -63.11 -3.00 -0.52
N ARG A 566 -62.72 -2.01 0.29
CA ARG A 566 -63.16 -1.84 1.67
C ARG A 566 -64.02 -0.59 1.82
#